data_AF-A0A968BYK7-F1
#
_entry.id   AF-A0A968BYK7-F1
#
_cell.length_a   1.000
_cell.length_b   1.000
_cell.length_c   1.000
_cell.angle_alpha   90.00
_cell.angle_beta   90.00
_cell.angle_gamma   90.00
#
_symmetry.space_group_name_H-M   'P 1'
#
loop_
_entity.id
_entity.type
_entity.pdbx_description
1 polymer ?
#
loop_
_entity_poly.entity_id
_entity_poly.type
_entity_poly.pdbx_seq_one_letter_code
_entity_poly.pdbx_strand_id
1 'polypeptide(L)'
;MPRPLVRIRIHTTNTMADADAYCGARLALARKHFGEYSNDGNGLSDEARTAYGFAFRSIALKYVESGRMDAGWTYLSKSIALCPGLLGDLNTFYEVACGDQTRGTRGQVQGLDLAANSEELLRRLDALFASADAPAQALRSTAYGKAHLALAMLADQAGDWSAARGYLLEAIRFDPGLLRDRNVLRRFAKVMAGQRLTGVAKQIVGRESSSEGFRPHTPPE
;
A
#
# COMPACT_ATOMS: atom_id res chain seq x y z
N MET A 1 17.01 -19.75 27.08
CA MET A 1 16.67 -18.38 26.64
C MET A 1 17.21 -18.16 25.23
N PRO A 2 16.42 -17.59 24.29
CA PRO A 2 16.89 -17.35 22.93
C PRO A 2 17.99 -16.28 22.90
N ARG A 3 19.05 -16.53 22.15
CA ARG A 3 20.23 -15.66 22.03
C ARG A 3 20.02 -14.69 20.84
N PRO A 4 20.03 -13.36 21.04
CA PRO A 4 19.78 -12.42 19.95
C PRO A 4 20.88 -12.52 18.88
N LEU A 5 20.48 -12.72 17.63
CA LEU A 5 21.41 -12.91 16.50
C LEU A 5 22.11 -11.59 16.08
N VAL A 6 21.45 -10.44 16.28
CA VAL A 6 21.99 -9.12 15.95
C VAL A 6 21.49 -8.08 16.97
N ARG A 7 22.37 -7.15 17.38
CA ARG A 7 21.99 -5.92 18.09
C ARG A 7 22.05 -4.75 17.12
N ILE A 8 20.91 -4.14 16.85
CA ILE A 8 20.82 -2.94 15.99
C ILE A 8 20.62 -1.73 16.90
N ARG A 9 21.45 -0.69 16.72
CA ARG A 9 21.29 0.57 17.43
C ARG A 9 20.26 1.42 16.72
N ILE A 10 19.12 1.65 17.37
CA ILE A 10 18.07 2.53 16.85
C ILE A 10 18.39 3.95 17.36
N HIS A 11 18.79 4.83 16.44
CA HIS A 11 18.90 6.26 16.73
C HIS A 11 17.55 6.92 16.49
N THR A 12 16.97 7.54 17.51
CA THR A 12 15.66 8.21 17.45
C THR A 12 15.68 9.48 16.60
N THR A 13 16.84 10.12 16.47
CA THR A 13 17.11 11.24 15.56
C THR A 13 17.92 10.75 14.37
N ASN A 14 17.24 10.38 13.29
CA ASN A 14 17.86 10.07 12.01
C ASN A 14 17.17 10.93 10.95
N THR A 15 17.87 11.30 9.88
CA THR A 15 17.36 11.96 8.67
C THR A 15 16.08 11.31 8.13
N MET A 16 15.85 10.03 8.42
CA MET A 16 14.64 9.28 8.03
C MET A 16 13.39 9.60 8.88
N ALA A 17 13.55 10.20 10.06
CA ALA A 17 12.44 10.61 10.94
C ALA A 17 11.95 12.02 10.60
N ASP A 18 12.85 12.89 10.14
CA ASP A 18 12.54 14.26 9.69
C ASP A 18 12.11 14.25 8.21
N ALA A 19 10.85 14.59 7.93
CA ALA A 19 10.29 14.59 6.59
C ALA A 19 10.96 15.64 5.66
N ASP A 20 11.36 16.79 6.19
CA ASP A 20 11.97 17.86 5.41
C ASP A 20 13.42 17.50 5.07
N ALA A 21 14.17 16.96 6.03
CA ALA A 21 15.52 16.44 5.80
C ALA A 21 15.52 15.25 4.81
N TYR A 22 14.54 14.35 4.94
CA TYR A 22 14.33 13.25 3.98
C TYR A 22 14.04 13.76 2.57
N CYS A 23 13.19 14.77 2.44
CA CYS A 23 12.88 15.43 1.17
C CYS A 23 14.14 15.99 0.51
N GLY A 24 14.92 16.78 1.26
CA GLY A 24 16.19 17.32 0.78
C GLY A 24 17.16 16.24 0.32
N ALA A 25 17.30 15.16 1.08
CA ALA A 25 18.19 14.04 0.73
C ALA A 25 17.75 13.31 -0.56
N ARG A 26 16.44 13.05 -0.73
CA ARG A 26 15.92 12.36 -1.92
C ARG A 26 16.09 13.20 -3.18
N LEU A 27 15.82 14.50 -3.11
CA LEU A 27 16.01 15.40 -4.25
C LEU A 27 17.49 15.64 -4.56
N ALA A 28 18.35 15.76 -3.54
CA ALA A 28 19.79 15.87 -3.75
C ALA A 28 20.37 14.64 -4.46
N LEU A 29 19.87 13.44 -4.15
CA LEU A 29 20.27 12.21 -4.85
C LEU A 29 19.83 12.23 -6.32
N ALA A 30 18.57 12.55 -6.61
CA ALA A 30 18.10 12.66 -7.99
C ALA A 30 18.91 13.70 -8.77
N ARG A 31 19.14 14.87 -8.17
CA ARG A 31 19.96 15.94 -8.74
C ARG A 31 21.38 15.53 -9.06
N LYS A 32 22.03 14.78 -8.16
CA LYS A 32 23.40 14.31 -8.36
C LYS A 32 23.55 13.47 -9.64
N HIS A 33 22.52 12.70 -9.99
CA HIS A 33 22.56 11.78 -11.13
C HIS A 33 21.96 12.37 -12.41
N PHE A 34 20.96 13.25 -12.29
CA PHE A 34 20.14 13.68 -13.42
C PHE A 34 20.11 15.20 -13.65
N GLY A 35 20.86 15.98 -12.86
CA GLY A 35 20.88 17.44 -12.96
C GLY A 35 19.71 18.12 -12.24
N GLU A 36 19.64 19.45 -12.32
CA GLU A 36 18.66 20.26 -11.60
C GLU A 36 17.23 20.00 -12.10
N TYR A 37 16.27 19.92 -11.19
CA TYR A 37 14.85 19.89 -11.51
C TYR A 37 14.32 21.32 -11.61
N SER A 38 13.90 21.74 -12.81
CA SER A 38 13.06 22.92 -12.98
C SER A 38 11.60 22.56 -12.73
N ASN A 39 10.83 23.46 -12.11
CA ASN A 39 9.43 23.21 -11.74
C ASN A 39 8.51 22.91 -12.93
N ASP A 40 8.92 23.22 -14.15
CA ASP A 40 8.18 22.91 -15.38
C ASP A 40 8.54 21.54 -15.97
N GLY A 41 9.57 20.86 -15.44
CA GLY A 41 10.02 19.55 -15.93
C GLY A 41 10.52 19.55 -17.39
N ASN A 42 10.58 20.72 -18.02
CA ASN A 42 10.97 20.88 -19.41
C ASN A 42 12.46 20.59 -19.57
N GLY A 43 12.82 19.86 -20.62
CA GLY A 43 14.21 19.52 -20.92
C GLY A 43 14.79 18.36 -20.12
N LEU A 44 14.04 17.75 -19.18
CA LEU A 44 14.45 16.49 -18.56
C LEU A 44 14.45 15.35 -19.58
N SER A 45 15.35 14.39 -19.43
CA SER A 45 15.24 13.10 -20.11
C SER A 45 14.08 12.27 -19.52
N ASP A 46 13.61 11.25 -20.24
CA ASP A 46 12.59 10.32 -19.71
C ASP A 46 13.04 9.60 -18.44
N GLU A 47 14.32 9.23 -18.38
CA GLU A 47 14.92 8.61 -17.21
C GLU A 47 14.94 9.58 -16.01
N ALA A 48 15.32 10.83 -16.24
CA ALA A 48 15.30 11.87 -15.21
C ALA A 48 13.87 12.13 -14.70
N ARG A 49 12.88 12.26 -15.60
CA ARG A 49 11.46 12.38 -15.23
C ARG A 49 11.01 11.23 -14.33
N THR A 50 11.37 10.00 -14.70
CA THR A 50 11.03 8.81 -13.94
C THR A 50 11.70 8.82 -12.56
N ALA A 51 13.00 9.11 -12.50
CA ALA A 51 13.74 9.16 -11.24
C ALA A 51 13.18 10.23 -10.28
N TYR A 52 12.89 11.42 -10.78
CA TYR A 52 12.26 12.49 -10.00
C TYR A 52 10.82 12.12 -9.60
N GLY A 53 10.05 11.49 -10.48
CA GLY A 53 8.74 10.94 -10.16
C GLY A 53 8.81 10.01 -8.95
N PHE A 54 9.65 8.97 -8.99
CA PHE A 54 9.83 8.07 -7.85
C PHE A 54 10.38 8.76 -6.60
N ALA A 55 11.24 9.78 -6.74
CA ALA A 55 11.69 10.59 -5.61
C ALA A 55 10.50 11.31 -4.95
N PHE A 56 9.68 12.00 -5.74
CA PHE A 56 8.50 12.70 -5.24
C PHE A 56 7.44 11.77 -4.65
N ARG A 57 7.17 10.59 -5.24
CA ARG A 57 6.32 9.56 -4.61
C ARG A 57 6.85 9.17 -3.24
N SER A 58 8.15 8.91 -3.14
CA SER A 58 8.79 8.52 -1.88
C SER A 58 8.66 9.61 -0.81
N ILE A 59 8.80 10.88 -1.23
CA ILE A 59 8.64 12.05 -0.37
C ILE A 59 7.18 12.19 0.08
N ALA A 60 6.23 12.08 -0.86
CA ALA A 60 4.80 12.13 -0.60
C ALA A 60 4.41 11.16 0.53
N LEU A 61 4.84 9.91 0.40
CA LEU A 61 4.57 8.86 1.38
C LEU A 61 5.18 9.17 2.76
N LYS A 62 6.33 9.85 2.81
CA LYS A 62 6.94 10.27 4.08
C LYS A 62 6.15 11.38 4.76
N TYR A 63 5.62 12.34 4.00
CA TYR A 63 4.76 13.39 4.53
C TYR A 63 3.42 12.82 5.03
N VAL A 64 2.83 11.89 4.28
CA VAL A 64 1.62 11.18 4.70
C VAL A 64 1.86 10.44 6.01
N GLU A 65 2.94 9.65 6.13
CA GLU A 65 3.35 8.96 7.38
C GLU A 65 3.49 9.92 8.57
N SER A 66 3.88 11.18 8.31
CA SER A 66 4.10 12.19 9.34
C SER A 66 2.83 13.01 9.66
N GLY A 67 1.66 12.59 9.19
CA GLY A 67 0.38 13.30 9.37
C GLY A 67 0.20 14.56 8.53
N ARG A 68 1.15 14.86 7.62
CA ARG A 68 1.13 16.05 6.75
C ARG A 68 0.51 15.72 5.38
N MET A 69 -0.74 15.30 5.40
CA MET A 69 -1.47 14.76 4.24
C MET A 69 -1.47 15.73 3.04
N ASP A 70 -1.75 17.02 3.25
CA ASP A 70 -1.78 18.03 2.17
C ASP A 70 -0.44 18.17 1.44
N ALA A 71 0.67 18.19 2.19
CA ALA A 71 2.01 18.24 1.63
C ALA A 71 2.32 16.94 0.87
N GLY A 72 1.92 15.80 1.44
CA GLY A 72 2.03 14.49 0.79
C GLY A 72 1.37 14.46 -0.58
N TRP A 73 0.11 14.87 -0.67
CA TRP A 73 -0.62 14.93 -1.93
C TRP A 73 -0.05 15.93 -2.92
N THR A 74 0.44 17.07 -2.46
CA THR A 74 1.16 18.03 -3.33
C THR A 74 2.36 17.37 -4.01
N TYR A 75 3.16 16.60 -3.28
CA TYR A 75 4.28 15.86 -3.85
C TYR A 75 3.85 14.68 -4.73
N LEU A 76 2.74 14.01 -4.39
CA LEU A 76 2.19 12.95 -5.22
C LEU A 76 1.69 13.48 -6.57
N SER A 77 1.06 14.66 -6.60
CA SER A 77 0.70 15.34 -7.84
C SER A 77 1.92 15.66 -8.70
N LYS A 78 3.01 16.18 -8.10
CA LYS A 78 4.29 16.39 -8.82
C LYS A 78 4.85 15.08 -9.36
N SER A 79 4.78 14.01 -8.58
CA SER A 79 5.22 12.68 -8.98
C SER A 79 4.46 12.19 -10.22
N ILE A 80 3.13 12.36 -10.23
CA ILE A 80 2.25 11.89 -11.31
C ILE A 80 2.42 12.75 -12.57
N ALA A 81 2.59 14.06 -12.43
CA ALA A 81 2.87 14.94 -13.57
C ALA A 81 4.16 14.54 -14.31
N LEU A 82 5.17 14.03 -13.61
CA LEU A 82 6.41 13.57 -14.22
C LEU A 82 6.35 12.12 -14.71
N CYS A 83 5.65 11.26 -13.97
CA CYS A 83 5.55 9.84 -14.25
C CYS A 83 4.11 9.35 -14.04
N PRO A 84 3.20 9.58 -15.01
CA PRO A 84 1.79 9.20 -14.89
C PRO A 84 1.60 7.71 -14.64
N GLY A 85 2.51 6.86 -15.13
CA GLY A 85 2.49 5.41 -14.93
C GLY A 85 2.44 4.96 -13.47
N LEU A 86 2.82 5.81 -12.51
CA LEU A 86 2.68 5.54 -11.07
C LEU A 86 1.22 5.41 -10.62
N LEU A 87 0.26 5.95 -11.38
CA LEU A 87 -1.18 5.72 -11.19
C LEU A 87 -1.58 4.27 -11.46
N GLY A 88 -0.76 3.48 -12.16
CA GLY A 88 -0.95 2.05 -12.35
C GLY A 88 -0.31 1.17 -11.26
N ASP A 89 0.49 1.76 -10.37
CA ASP A 89 1.19 1.02 -9.31
C ASP A 89 0.31 0.85 -8.08
N LEU A 90 -0.09 -0.39 -7.82
CA LEU A 90 -0.87 -0.79 -6.64
C LEU A 90 -0.21 -0.35 -5.33
N ASN A 91 1.13 -0.42 -5.24
CA ASN A 91 1.85 -0.08 -4.02
C ASN A 91 1.68 1.39 -3.66
N THR A 92 1.51 2.29 -4.64
CA THR A 92 1.24 3.72 -4.38
C THR A 92 0.02 3.88 -3.51
N PHE A 93 -1.11 3.28 -3.91
CA PHE A 93 -2.36 3.42 -3.19
C PHE A 93 -2.38 2.62 -1.89
N TYR A 94 -1.75 1.44 -1.87
CA TYR A 94 -1.61 0.65 -0.65
C TYR A 94 -0.85 1.41 0.44
N GLU A 95 0.27 2.05 0.09
CA GLU A 95 1.06 2.81 1.05
C GLU A 95 0.35 4.08 1.53
N VAL A 96 -0.37 4.77 0.64
CA VAL A 96 -1.18 5.95 1.02
C VAL A 96 -2.35 5.55 1.93
N ALA A 97 -3.02 4.43 1.64
CA ALA A 97 -4.12 3.90 2.46
C ALA A 97 -3.67 3.45 3.86
N CYS A 98 -2.38 3.21 4.07
CA CYS A 98 -1.78 2.94 5.38
C CYS A 98 -1.09 4.18 5.97
N GLY A 99 -1.51 5.38 5.57
CA GLY A 99 -0.78 6.62 5.81
C GLY A 99 -0.65 7.02 7.27
N ASP A 100 -1.58 6.58 8.12
CA ASP A 100 -1.57 6.71 9.57
C ASP A 100 -0.56 5.79 10.26
N GLN A 101 0.03 4.85 9.52
CA GLN A 101 0.96 3.87 10.06
C GLN A 101 2.41 4.24 9.77
N THR A 102 3.25 4.08 10.79
CA THR A 102 4.70 4.10 10.61
C THR A 102 5.14 2.99 9.66
N ARG A 103 6.26 3.19 8.97
CA ARG A 103 6.79 2.22 8.01
C ARG A 103 6.99 0.81 8.60
N GLY A 104 7.30 0.71 9.90
CA GLY A 104 7.51 -0.56 10.60
C GLY A 104 6.23 -1.34 10.91
N THR A 105 5.08 -0.65 10.94
CA THR A 105 3.77 -1.23 11.27
C THR A 105 2.83 -1.23 10.07
N ARG A 106 3.31 -0.84 8.89
CA ARG A 106 2.48 -0.67 7.70
C ARG A 106 1.82 -1.98 7.26
N GLY A 107 0.51 -1.93 7.03
CA GLY A 107 -0.31 -3.09 6.67
C GLY A 107 -0.64 -4.01 7.86
N GLN A 108 -0.23 -3.64 9.08
CA GLN A 108 -0.73 -4.32 10.28
C GLN A 108 -2.15 -3.84 10.55
N VAL A 109 -3.06 -4.76 10.85
CA VAL A 109 -4.46 -4.44 11.11
C VAL A 109 -4.60 -3.58 12.37
N GLN A 110 -3.74 -3.81 13.36
CA GLN A 110 -3.75 -3.07 14.60
C GLN A 110 -3.40 -1.60 14.35
N GLY A 111 -4.39 -0.72 14.51
CA GLY A 111 -4.23 0.72 14.36
C GLY A 111 -4.37 1.25 12.94
N LEU A 112 -4.97 0.49 12.01
CA LEU A 112 -5.38 0.99 10.70
C LEU A 112 -6.82 1.50 10.76
N ASP A 113 -7.05 2.81 10.58
CA ASP A 113 -8.40 3.35 10.35
C ASP A 113 -8.75 3.28 8.87
N LEU A 114 -9.11 2.08 8.41
CA LEU A 114 -9.37 1.84 6.99
C LEU A 114 -10.53 2.67 6.46
N ALA A 115 -11.55 2.94 7.28
CA ALA A 115 -12.71 3.73 6.87
C ALA A 115 -12.29 5.17 6.54
N ALA A 116 -11.66 5.85 7.51
CA ALA A 116 -11.20 7.23 7.31
C ALA A 116 -10.14 7.32 6.19
N ASN A 117 -9.19 6.39 6.15
CA ASN A 117 -8.14 6.38 5.13
C ASN A 117 -8.71 6.14 3.73
N SER A 118 -9.76 5.30 3.60
CA SER A 118 -10.41 5.05 2.31
C SER A 118 -11.13 6.29 1.78
N GLU A 119 -11.85 7.00 2.64
CA GLU A 119 -12.56 8.23 2.28
C GLU A 119 -11.56 9.31 1.85
N GLU A 120 -10.50 9.53 2.65
CA GLU A 120 -9.49 10.52 2.34
C GLU A 120 -8.72 10.18 1.05
N LEU A 121 -8.35 8.92 0.83
CA LEU A 121 -7.70 8.48 -0.39
C LEU A 121 -8.56 8.77 -1.63
N LEU A 122 -9.84 8.40 -1.61
CA LEU A 122 -10.73 8.55 -2.75
C LEU A 122 -11.06 10.02 -3.03
N ARG A 123 -11.33 10.80 -1.98
CA ARG A 123 -11.56 12.24 -2.08
C ARG A 123 -10.37 12.98 -2.69
N ARG A 124 -9.15 12.59 -2.31
CA ARG A 124 -7.92 13.18 -2.84
C ARG A 124 -7.62 12.74 -4.26
N LEU A 125 -7.99 11.51 -4.61
CA LEU A 125 -7.91 11.02 -5.98
C LEU A 125 -8.87 11.80 -6.89
N ASP A 126 -10.09 12.09 -6.43
CA ASP A 126 -11.04 12.98 -7.13
C ASP A 126 -10.42 14.37 -7.36
N ALA A 127 -9.83 14.97 -6.32
CA ALA A 127 -9.18 16.28 -6.43
C ALA A 127 -8.00 16.26 -7.40
N LEU A 128 -7.18 15.20 -7.38
CA LEU A 128 -6.07 15.03 -8.30
C LEU A 128 -6.56 14.98 -9.75
N PHE A 129 -7.59 14.19 -10.03
CA PHE A 129 -8.18 14.11 -11.37
C PHE A 129 -9.05 15.30 -11.74
N ALA A 130 -9.40 16.20 -10.83
CA ALA A 130 -10.05 17.46 -11.21
C ALA A 130 -9.08 18.42 -11.93
N SER A 131 -7.78 18.31 -11.65
CA SER A 131 -6.73 19.18 -12.22
C SER A 131 -5.68 18.45 -13.05
N ALA A 132 -5.84 17.15 -13.28
CA ALA A 132 -4.87 16.33 -14.00
C ALA A 132 -4.86 16.63 -15.51
N ASP A 133 -3.68 16.53 -16.12
CA ASP A 133 -3.46 16.66 -17.56
C ASP A 133 -3.89 15.40 -18.34
N ALA A 134 -3.91 15.47 -19.68
CA ALA A 134 -4.43 14.40 -20.52
C ALA A 134 -3.77 13.01 -20.28
N PRO A 135 -2.44 12.90 -20.14
CA PRO A 135 -1.80 11.62 -19.82
C PRO A 135 -2.25 11.01 -18.49
N ALA A 136 -2.37 11.82 -17.43
CA ALA A 136 -2.87 11.33 -16.16
C ALA A 136 -4.36 11.00 -16.23
N GLN A 137 -5.19 11.83 -16.88
CA GLN A 137 -6.63 11.58 -17.07
C GLN A 137 -6.91 10.25 -17.77
N ALA A 138 -6.10 9.89 -18.76
CA ALA A 138 -6.23 8.61 -19.46
C ALA A 138 -6.06 7.39 -18.52
N LEU A 139 -5.35 7.57 -17.41
CA LEU A 139 -5.12 6.53 -16.40
C LEU A 139 -6.13 6.57 -15.24
N ARG A 140 -7.15 7.44 -15.30
CA ARG A 140 -8.13 7.60 -14.22
C ARG A 140 -8.76 6.26 -13.82
N SER A 141 -9.33 5.53 -14.76
CA SER A 141 -10.00 4.26 -14.47
C SER A 141 -9.05 3.25 -13.82
N THR A 142 -7.82 3.13 -14.34
CA THR A 142 -6.79 2.27 -13.76
C THR A 142 -6.44 2.68 -12.33
N ALA A 143 -6.28 3.97 -12.06
CA ALA A 143 -5.97 4.49 -10.73
C ALA A 143 -7.02 4.12 -9.68
N TYR A 144 -8.32 4.35 -9.97
CA TYR A 144 -9.40 3.93 -9.07
C TYR A 144 -9.45 2.41 -8.91
N GLY A 145 -9.22 1.65 -9.99
CA GLY A 145 -9.10 0.20 -9.94
C GLY A 145 -8.01 -0.27 -8.97
N LYS A 146 -6.81 0.33 -9.03
CA LYS A 146 -5.71 0.03 -8.10
C LYS A 146 -5.98 0.50 -6.68
N ALA A 147 -6.57 1.69 -6.51
CA ALA A 147 -6.92 2.22 -5.20
C ALA A 147 -7.91 1.30 -4.47
N HIS A 148 -9.00 0.90 -5.15
CA HIS A 148 -9.97 -0.03 -4.59
C HIS A 148 -9.38 -1.42 -4.36
N LEU A 149 -8.49 -1.91 -5.24
CA LEU A 149 -7.81 -3.18 -5.00
C LEU A 149 -6.93 -3.14 -3.73
N ALA A 150 -6.22 -2.03 -3.49
CA ALA A 150 -5.45 -1.84 -2.26
C ALA A 150 -6.36 -1.85 -1.02
N LEU A 151 -7.47 -1.12 -1.05
CA LEU A 151 -8.46 -1.10 0.02
C LEU A 151 -9.07 -2.48 0.27
N ALA A 152 -9.39 -3.24 -0.79
CA ALA A 152 -9.87 -4.61 -0.67
C ALA A 152 -8.85 -5.53 0.01
N MET A 153 -7.55 -5.36 -0.28
CA MET A 153 -6.48 -6.13 0.36
C MET A 153 -6.35 -5.81 1.84
N LEU A 154 -6.44 -4.53 2.21
CA LEU A 154 -6.39 -4.09 3.61
C LEU A 154 -7.63 -4.56 4.38
N ALA A 155 -8.82 -4.49 3.78
CA ALA A 155 -10.06 -5.00 4.37
C ALA A 155 -10.02 -6.52 4.58
N ASP A 156 -9.52 -7.28 3.60
CA ASP A 156 -9.32 -8.74 3.73
C ASP A 156 -8.34 -9.07 4.87
N GLN A 157 -7.22 -8.34 4.96
CA GLN A 157 -6.27 -8.47 6.07
C GLN A 157 -6.91 -8.16 7.42
N ALA A 158 -7.75 -7.12 7.49
CA ALA A 158 -8.48 -6.73 8.69
C ALA A 158 -9.61 -7.69 9.10
N GLY A 159 -9.93 -8.67 8.25
CA GLY A 159 -11.05 -9.60 8.48
C GLY A 159 -12.42 -9.03 8.14
N ASP A 160 -12.50 -7.79 7.63
CA ASP A 160 -13.75 -7.20 7.13
C ASP A 160 -14.02 -7.64 5.70
N TRP A 161 -14.56 -8.85 5.58
CA TRP A 161 -14.83 -9.44 4.28
C TRP A 161 -16.04 -8.81 3.59
N SER A 162 -16.84 -8.03 4.31
CA SER A 162 -17.93 -7.27 3.69
C SER A 162 -17.36 -6.09 2.92
N ALA A 163 -16.55 -5.27 3.57
CA ALA A 163 -15.85 -4.16 2.92
C ALA A 163 -14.92 -4.66 1.79
N ALA A 164 -14.20 -5.76 2.03
CA ALA A 164 -13.31 -6.33 1.02
C ALA A 164 -14.04 -6.71 -0.28
N ARG A 165 -15.27 -7.26 -0.20
CA ARG A 165 -16.09 -7.55 -1.39
C ARG A 165 -16.50 -6.28 -2.11
N GLY A 166 -17.00 -5.29 -1.37
CA GLY A 166 -17.42 -4.01 -1.93
C GLY A 166 -16.28 -3.34 -2.71
N TYR A 167 -15.12 -3.20 -2.09
CA TYR A 167 -13.95 -2.61 -2.76
C TYR A 167 -13.47 -3.46 -3.94
N LEU A 168 -13.48 -4.79 -3.83
CA LEU A 168 -13.04 -5.63 -4.94
C LEU A 168 -13.98 -5.56 -6.15
N LEU A 169 -15.29 -5.44 -5.92
CA LEU A 169 -16.27 -5.22 -6.99
C LEU A 169 -16.04 -3.88 -7.68
N GLU A 170 -15.84 -2.80 -6.90
CA GLU A 170 -15.51 -1.49 -7.48
C GLU A 170 -14.16 -1.52 -8.23
N ALA A 171 -13.15 -2.21 -7.70
CA ALA A 171 -11.87 -2.36 -8.39
C ALA A 171 -12.03 -2.99 -9.79
N ILE A 172 -12.81 -4.08 -9.89
CA ILE A 172 -13.09 -4.76 -11.16
C ILE A 172 -13.95 -3.90 -12.09
N ARG A 173 -14.89 -3.12 -11.54
CA ARG A 173 -15.71 -2.18 -12.31
C ARG A 173 -14.85 -1.10 -12.98
N PHE A 174 -13.87 -0.55 -12.27
CA PHE A 174 -12.96 0.46 -12.81
C PHE A 174 -11.85 -0.13 -13.70
N ASP A 175 -11.35 -1.33 -13.41
CA ASP A 175 -10.35 -2.02 -14.21
C ASP A 175 -10.73 -3.49 -14.42
N PRO A 176 -11.56 -3.80 -15.44
CA PRO A 176 -11.96 -5.17 -15.76
C PRO A 176 -10.77 -6.07 -16.13
N GLY A 177 -9.62 -5.48 -16.50
CA GLY A 177 -8.38 -6.21 -16.76
C GLY A 177 -7.87 -6.98 -15.55
N LEU A 178 -8.25 -6.56 -14.33
CA LEU A 178 -7.90 -7.26 -13.08
C LEU A 178 -8.40 -8.71 -13.03
N LEU A 179 -9.46 -9.05 -13.76
CA LEU A 179 -9.96 -10.43 -13.83
C LEU A 179 -8.97 -11.40 -14.51
N ARG A 180 -8.00 -10.89 -15.26
CA ARG A 180 -6.92 -11.69 -15.87
C ARG A 180 -5.81 -12.02 -14.87
N ASP A 181 -5.73 -11.31 -13.75
CA ASP A 181 -4.76 -11.59 -12.70
C ASP A 181 -5.28 -12.73 -11.80
N ARG A 182 -4.57 -13.86 -11.85
CA ARG A 182 -4.89 -15.05 -11.05
C ARG A 182 -4.93 -14.76 -9.54
N ASN A 183 -4.09 -13.85 -9.05
CA ASN A 183 -4.08 -13.49 -7.64
C ASN A 183 -5.33 -12.72 -7.23
N VAL A 184 -5.82 -11.82 -8.09
CA VAL A 184 -7.06 -11.09 -7.88
C VAL A 184 -8.24 -12.05 -7.93
N LEU A 185 -8.31 -12.92 -8.94
CA LEU A 185 -9.38 -13.91 -9.06
C LEU A 185 -9.44 -14.85 -7.84
N ARG A 186 -8.28 -15.34 -7.37
CA ARG A 186 -8.19 -16.16 -6.16
C ARG A 186 -8.70 -15.42 -4.93
N ARG A 187 -8.35 -14.13 -4.77
CA ARG A 187 -8.88 -13.29 -3.68
C ARG A 187 -10.38 -13.12 -3.82
N PHE A 188 -10.89 -12.83 -5.01
CA PHE A 188 -12.32 -12.71 -5.28
C PHE A 188 -13.07 -13.97 -4.86
N ALA A 189 -12.62 -15.14 -5.31
CA ALA A 189 -13.19 -16.43 -4.92
C ALA A 189 -13.14 -16.64 -3.40
N LYS A 190 -12.00 -16.35 -2.76
CA LYS A 190 -11.84 -16.45 -1.30
C LYS A 190 -12.87 -15.60 -0.55
N VAL A 191 -12.99 -14.32 -0.90
CA VAL A 191 -13.85 -13.40 -0.16
C VAL A 191 -15.34 -13.69 -0.45
N MET A 192 -15.68 -14.12 -1.67
CA MET A 192 -17.04 -14.54 -2.03
C MET A 192 -17.49 -15.85 -1.37
N ALA A 193 -16.58 -16.82 -1.19
CA ALA A 193 -16.87 -18.08 -0.48
C ALA A 193 -17.26 -17.84 1.00
N GLY A 194 -16.90 -16.69 1.56
CA GLY A 194 -17.38 -16.22 2.86
C GLY A 194 -16.80 -16.97 4.06
N GLN A 195 -16.93 -16.38 5.26
CA GLN A 195 -16.35 -16.90 6.50
C GLN A 195 -16.85 -18.31 6.83
N ARG A 196 -18.09 -18.63 6.43
CA ARG A 196 -18.78 -19.88 6.74
C ARG A 196 -18.07 -21.12 6.21
N LEU A 197 -17.54 -21.08 4.99
CA LEU A 197 -16.82 -22.24 4.43
C LEU A 197 -15.43 -22.44 5.06
N THR A 198 -14.74 -21.35 5.40
CA THR A 198 -13.42 -21.43 6.05
C THR A 198 -13.49 -21.85 7.52
N GLY A 199 -14.55 -21.46 8.23
CA GLY A 199 -14.79 -21.88 9.62
C GLY A 199 -15.06 -23.37 9.73
N VAL A 200 -15.86 -23.92 8.82
CA VAL A 200 -16.13 -25.36 8.72
C VAL A 200 -14.87 -26.14 8.37
N ALA A 201 -14.06 -25.67 7.41
CA ALA A 201 -12.79 -26.30 7.08
C ALA A 201 -11.79 -26.30 8.25
N LYS A 202 -11.69 -25.20 9.01
CA LYS A 202 -10.86 -25.14 10.23
C LYS A 202 -11.37 -26.07 11.33
N GLN A 203 -12.69 -26.22 11.49
CA GLN A 203 -13.26 -27.16 12.46
C GLN A 203 -13.02 -28.62 12.09
N ILE A 204 -13.03 -28.96 10.81
CA ILE A 204 -12.74 -30.33 10.35
C ILE A 204 -11.26 -30.66 10.60
N VAL A 205 -10.35 -29.75 10.24
CA VAL A 205 -8.90 -29.95 10.43
C VAL A 205 -8.49 -29.94 11.92
N GLY A 206 -9.12 -29.10 12.76
CA GLY A 206 -8.84 -29.06 14.20
C GLY A 206 -9.39 -30.28 14.98
N ARG A 207 -10.34 -31.01 14.41
CA ARG A 207 -10.94 -32.20 15.04
C ARG A 207 -10.10 -33.45 14.84
N GLU A 208 -9.28 -33.52 13.79
CA GLU A 208 -8.31 -34.61 13.56
C GLU A 208 -7.07 -34.48 14.46
N SER A 209 -6.71 -33.27 14.91
CA SER A 209 -5.55 -33.05 15.81
C SER A 209 -5.82 -33.40 17.28
N SER A 210 -7.08 -33.70 17.64
CA SER A 210 -7.46 -34.02 19.02
C SER A 210 -7.58 -35.53 19.29
N SER A 211 -7.23 -36.40 18.31
CA SER A 211 -7.29 -37.86 18.46
C SER A 211 -5.94 -38.58 18.56
N GLU A 212 -4.80 -37.87 18.53
CA GLU A 212 -3.48 -38.47 18.77
C GLU A 212 -3.06 -38.40 20.25
N GLY A 213 -3.53 -39.41 21.00
CA GLY A 213 -2.70 -40.27 21.83
C GLY A 213 -1.85 -39.66 22.95
N PHE A 214 -2.46 -39.44 24.12
CA PHE A 214 -1.73 -39.57 25.40
C PHE A 214 -1.62 -41.06 25.75
N ARG A 215 -0.45 -41.67 25.54
CA ARG A 215 -0.11 -42.98 26.12
C ARG A 215 0.69 -42.75 27.41
N PRO A 216 0.19 -43.18 28.58
CA PRO A 216 0.99 -43.12 29.81
C PRO A 216 2.15 -44.12 29.72
N HIS A 217 3.35 -43.62 29.96
CA HIS A 217 4.58 -44.39 30.01
C HIS A 217 4.64 -45.12 31.36
N THR A 218 4.45 -46.44 31.36
CA THR A 218 4.81 -47.28 32.51
C THR A 218 6.31 -47.58 32.49
N PRO A 219 7.03 -47.36 33.60
CA PRO A 219 8.44 -47.75 33.70
C PRO A 219 8.57 -49.26 33.98
N PRO A 220 9.64 -49.92 33.48
CA PRO A 220 9.92 -51.32 33.77
C PRO A 220 10.52 -51.51 35.17
N GLU A 221 10.21 -52.67 35.76
CA GLU A 221 10.72 -53.18 37.05
C GLU A 221 12.22 -53.50 37.04
#